data_AF-A0A5N4DK82-F1
#
_entry.id   AF-A0A5N4DK82-F1
#
_cell.length_a   1.000
_cell.length_b   1.000
_cell.length_c   1.000
_cell.angle_alpha   90.00
_cell.angle_beta   90.00
_cell.angle_gamma   90.00
#
_symmetry.space_group_name_H-M   'P 1'
#
loop_
_entity.id
_entity.type
_entity.pdbx_description
1 polymer ?
#
loop_
_entity_poly.entity_id
_entity_poly.type
_entity_poly.pdbx_seq_one_letter_code
_entity_poly.pdbx_strand_id
1 'polypeptide(L)'
;MLGPLTCEGSMALFSSHAMEKAQHLLGKAEGLGLEEAPSSSFPPVILQKLTASTRPPATGISGGQLMTHLGSDFPPGAGVLDVMYESPSTLLSCGYDTYVRYWDLRASVRKCVMEWEEPHDSTLYCLQTDGNHLLATGSSYYGVVRLWDRRQRACLHAFPLTSTPLSSPVYCLRFTTKHLYAALSYNLHVLDFHNP
;
A
#
# COMPACT_ATOMS: atom_id res chain seq x y z
N MET A 1 -5.69 -13.22 36.80
CA MET A 1 -4.57 -12.86 35.92
C MET A 1 -4.60 -13.79 34.71
N LEU A 2 -5.17 -13.32 33.60
CA LEU A 2 -5.07 -13.96 32.29
C LEU A 2 -4.29 -12.95 31.43
N GLY A 3 -3.08 -13.31 31.01
CA GLY A 3 -2.25 -12.48 30.14
C GLY A 3 -2.83 -12.40 28.72
N PRO A 4 -2.54 -11.34 27.96
CA PRO A 4 -3.00 -11.25 26.58
C PRO A 4 -2.25 -12.26 25.71
N LEU A 5 -3.02 -13.09 25.01
CA LEU A 5 -2.56 -14.04 24.00
C LEU A 5 -1.90 -13.27 22.85
N THR A 6 -0.65 -13.59 22.56
CA THR A 6 0.13 -13.15 21.42
C THR A 6 -0.51 -13.63 20.11
N CYS A 7 -1.44 -12.86 19.55
CA CYS A 7 -2.05 -13.14 18.25
C CYS A 7 -1.42 -12.33 17.10
N GLU A 8 -0.63 -11.30 17.43
CA GLU A 8 -0.04 -10.37 16.45
C GLU A 8 1.07 -11.02 15.60
N GLY A 9 1.87 -11.92 16.18
CA GLY A 9 2.98 -12.56 15.47
C GLY A 9 2.55 -13.56 14.39
N SER A 10 1.36 -14.16 14.52
CA SER A 10 0.85 -15.12 13.54
C SER A 10 0.22 -14.41 12.34
N MET A 11 -0.51 -13.31 12.57
CA MET A 11 -1.13 -12.51 11.51
C MET A 11 -0.10 -11.88 10.56
N ALA A 12 1.05 -11.44 11.08
CA ALA A 12 2.14 -10.86 10.29
C ALA A 12 2.82 -11.85 9.33
N LEU A 13 2.98 -13.12 9.75
CA LEU A 13 3.56 -14.18 8.90
C LEU A 13 2.57 -14.67 7.82
N PHE A 14 1.27 -14.75 8.13
CA PHE A 14 0.25 -15.02 7.11
C PHE A 14 0.14 -13.89 6.09
N SER A 15 0.34 -12.63 6.54
CA SER A 15 0.34 -11.46 5.67
C SER A 15 1.49 -11.47 4.65
N SER A 16 2.65 -12.04 4.96
CA SER A 16 3.81 -12.01 4.06
C SER A 16 3.65 -12.92 2.85
N HIS A 17 3.24 -14.15 3.09
CA HIS A 17 3.04 -15.13 2.03
C HIS A 17 1.80 -14.78 1.18
N ALA A 18 0.78 -14.19 1.80
CA ALA A 18 -0.35 -13.62 1.09
C ALA A 18 0.07 -12.43 0.21
N MET A 19 0.92 -11.53 0.72
CA MET A 19 1.48 -10.40 -0.03
C MET A 19 2.30 -10.83 -1.24
N GLU A 20 3.18 -11.81 -1.07
CA GLU A 20 4.05 -12.30 -2.16
C GLU A 20 3.23 -12.98 -3.27
N LYS A 21 2.24 -13.81 -2.90
CA LYS A 21 1.29 -14.38 -3.85
C LYS A 21 0.45 -13.31 -4.55
N ALA A 22 -0.02 -12.30 -3.80
CA ALA A 22 -0.78 -11.18 -4.33
C ALA A 22 0.01 -10.41 -5.41
N GLN A 23 1.27 -10.07 -5.12
CA GLN A 23 2.16 -9.39 -6.07
C GLN A 23 2.43 -10.22 -7.32
N HIS A 24 2.69 -11.52 -7.16
CA HIS A 24 2.90 -12.44 -8.27
C HIS A 24 1.64 -12.60 -9.17
N LEU A 25 0.45 -12.68 -8.57
CA LEU A 25 -0.81 -12.74 -9.31
C LEU A 25 -1.11 -11.44 -10.06
N LEU A 26 -0.81 -10.29 -9.45
CA LEU A 26 -0.93 -8.97 -10.08
C LEU A 26 0.05 -8.81 -11.25
N GLY A 27 1.32 -9.21 -11.10
CA GLY A 27 2.30 -9.19 -12.19
C GLY A 27 1.87 -10.04 -13.40
N LYS A 28 1.27 -11.21 -13.13
CA LYS A 28 0.65 -12.05 -14.17
C LYS A 28 -0.54 -11.37 -14.86
N ALA A 29 -1.40 -10.69 -14.10
CA ALA A 29 -2.55 -9.96 -14.65
C ALA A 29 -2.13 -8.75 -15.51
N GLU A 30 -0.98 -8.14 -15.22
CA GLU A 30 -0.41 -7.02 -15.98
C GLU A 30 0.41 -7.44 -17.23
N GLY A 31 0.54 -8.74 -17.51
CA GLY A 31 1.28 -9.24 -18.67
C GLY A 31 2.81 -9.08 -18.59
N LEU A 32 3.36 -8.88 -17.39
CA LEU A 32 4.79 -8.76 -17.15
C LEU A 32 5.37 -10.14 -16.81
N GLY A 33 6.09 -10.74 -17.75
CA GLY A 33 6.89 -11.94 -17.48
C GLY A 33 8.01 -11.61 -16.49
N LEU A 34 7.97 -12.18 -15.30
CA LEU A 34 9.05 -12.11 -14.32
C LEU A 34 9.65 -13.50 -14.11
N GLU A 35 10.97 -13.56 -14.26
CA GLU A 35 11.84 -14.71 -14.02
C GLU A 35 11.94 -14.95 -12.50
N GLU A 36 11.83 -16.22 -12.07
CA GLU A 36 11.84 -16.63 -10.66
C GLU A 36 13.21 -16.38 -10.01
N ALA A 37 13.24 -15.75 -8.83
CA ALA A 37 14.42 -15.68 -7.97
C ALA A 37 14.30 -16.66 -6.79
N PRO A 38 15.41 -17.29 -6.34
CA PRO A 38 15.35 -18.37 -5.36
C PRO A 38 15.11 -17.86 -3.93
N SER A 39 14.32 -18.65 -3.21
CA SER A 39 13.89 -18.44 -1.83
C SER A 39 15.07 -18.36 -0.84
N SER A 40 15.20 -17.24 -0.11
CA SER A 40 15.81 -17.24 1.21
C SER A 40 15.19 -16.14 2.07
N SER A 41 15.05 -16.46 3.36
CA SER A 41 14.21 -15.82 4.35
C SER A 41 14.57 -14.37 4.65
N PHE A 42 13.64 -13.46 4.41
CA PHE A 42 13.64 -12.10 4.95
C PHE A 42 12.31 -11.82 5.68
N PRO A 43 12.32 -11.05 6.78
CA PRO A 43 11.07 -10.59 7.39
C PRO A 43 10.32 -9.67 6.42
N PRO A 44 8.98 -9.60 6.47
CA PRO A 44 8.18 -8.91 5.48
C PRO A 44 8.00 -7.48 5.92
N VAL A 45 8.99 -6.66 5.62
CA VAL A 45 8.82 -5.21 5.60
C VAL A 45 8.88 -4.80 4.14
N ILE A 46 7.71 -4.49 3.59
CA ILE A 46 7.51 -3.71 2.37
C ILE A 46 8.30 -4.26 1.18
N LEU A 47 7.78 -5.32 0.55
CA LEU A 47 8.31 -5.76 -0.75
C LEU A 47 8.01 -4.69 -1.80
N GLN A 48 9.10 -4.04 -2.18
CA GLN A 48 9.26 -2.95 -3.13
C GLN A 48 8.40 -3.14 -4.38
N LYS A 49 7.40 -2.26 -4.55
CA LYS A 49 6.73 -2.02 -5.84
C LYS A 49 7.71 -1.29 -6.78
N LEU A 50 8.72 -1.99 -7.30
CA LEU A 50 9.55 -1.51 -8.41
C LEU A 50 8.79 -1.69 -9.72
N THR A 51 7.84 -0.80 -10.02
CA THR A 51 7.38 -0.61 -11.40
C THR A 51 8.13 0.59 -11.98
N ALA A 52 9.29 0.31 -12.57
CA ALA A 52 9.89 1.21 -13.55
C ALA A 52 10.06 0.41 -14.84
N SER A 53 9.14 0.61 -15.80
CA SER A 53 9.39 0.31 -17.20
C SER A 53 10.47 1.25 -17.71
N THR A 54 11.72 0.87 -17.48
CA THR A 54 12.95 1.19 -18.23
C THR A 54 14.10 0.59 -17.45
N ARG A 55 14.92 -0.25 -18.09
CA ARG A 55 16.15 -0.82 -17.51
C ARG A 55 16.94 0.27 -16.76
N PRO A 56 17.24 0.14 -15.46
CA PRO A 56 18.10 1.10 -14.80
C PRO A 56 19.53 0.94 -15.36
N PRO A 57 20.25 2.04 -15.66
CA PRO A 57 21.70 1.95 -15.83
C PRO A 57 22.28 1.42 -14.52
N ALA A 58 23.15 0.42 -14.61
CA ALA A 58 23.88 -0.11 -13.48
C ALA A 58 24.77 0.99 -12.89
N THR A 59 24.29 1.69 -11.86
CA THR A 59 25.11 2.54 -11.00
C THR A 59 24.98 2.04 -9.58
N GLY A 60 26.09 1.49 -9.07
CA GLY A 60 26.16 0.81 -7.79
C GLY A 60 25.64 1.68 -6.66
N ILE A 61 24.74 1.10 -5.86
CA ILE A 61 24.46 1.53 -4.49
C ILE A 61 25.77 1.40 -3.71
N SER A 62 26.51 2.50 -3.61
CA SER A 62 27.85 2.56 -3.00
C SER A 62 27.83 2.60 -1.47
N GLY A 63 26.65 2.49 -0.88
CA GLY A 63 26.40 2.53 0.55
C GLY A 63 25.05 3.21 0.84
N GLY A 64 24.46 2.91 1.99
CA GLY A 64 23.26 3.58 2.50
C GLY A 64 23.56 4.26 3.81
N GLN A 65 23.33 5.58 3.89
CA GLN A 65 23.40 6.33 5.14
C GLN A 65 21.99 6.76 5.55
N LEU A 66 21.62 6.54 6.81
CA LEU A 66 20.40 7.12 7.37
C LEU A 66 20.53 8.64 7.36
N MET A 67 19.73 9.32 6.53
CA MET A 67 19.74 10.77 6.47
C MET A 67 18.83 11.41 7.51
N THR A 68 17.57 10.96 7.60
CA THR A 68 16.57 11.58 8.46
C THR A 68 15.33 10.70 8.64
N HIS A 69 14.45 11.10 9.56
CA HIS A 69 13.11 10.53 9.73
C HIS A 69 12.07 11.48 9.13
N LEU A 70 11.09 10.94 8.42
CA LEU A 70 9.96 11.73 7.91
C LEU A 70 8.88 11.80 8.97
N GLY A 71 8.49 13.00 9.38
CA GLY A 71 7.54 13.21 10.49
C GLY A 71 8.18 13.11 11.88
N SER A 72 7.63 13.85 12.84
CA SER A 72 8.11 13.85 14.24
C SER A 72 7.05 13.44 15.27
N ASP A 73 5.77 13.51 14.92
CA ASP A 73 4.66 13.51 15.89
C ASP A 73 3.58 12.48 15.54
N PHE A 74 3.98 11.24 15.26
CA PHE A 74 3.02 10.16 15.03
C PHE A 74 2.52 9.56 16.36
N PRO A 75 1.25 9.13 16.44
CA PRO A 75 0.76 8.45 17.61
C PRO A 75 1.50 7.13 17.84
N PRO A 76 1.66 6.66 19.10
CA PRO A 76 2.24 5.36 19.38
C PRO A 76 1.49 4.25 18.64
N GLY A 77 2.22 3.40 17.90
CA GLY A 77 1.62 2.34 17.08
C GLY A 77 1.30 2.74 15.62
N ALA A 78 1.60 3.97 15.22
CA ALA A 78 1.53 4.43 13.83
C ALA A 78 2.61 3.77 12.94
N GLY A 79 2.45 2.49 12.64
CA GLY A 79 3.32 1.78 11.70
C GLY A 79 2.93 2.10 10.26
N VAL A 80 3.91 2.43 9.42
CA VAL A 80 3.73 2.63 7.97
C VAL A 80 3.74 1.25 7.29
N LEU A 81 2.72 0.99 6.47
CA LEU A 81 2.51 -0.30 5.80
C LEU A 81 2.83 -0.26 4.31
N ASP A 82 2.65 0.88 3.65
CA ASP A 82 3.01 1.07 2.25
C ASP A 82 3.58 2.47 2.01
N VAL A 83 4.51 2.54 1.05
CA VAL A 83 5.13 3.78 0.58
C VAL A 83 5.27 3.74 -0.94
N MET A 84 4.99 4.87 -1.60
CA MET A 84 5.09 4.98 -3.05
C MET A 84 5.76 6.29 -3.44
N TYR A 85 6.82 6.22 -4.23
CA TYR A 85 7.38 7.39 -4.89
C TYR A 85 6.46 7.85 -6.03
N GLU A 86 6.13 9.13 -6.04
CA GLU A 86 5.50 9.79 -7.19
C GLU A 86 6.57 10.49 -8.04
N SER A 87 7.60 11.05 -7.41
CA SER A 87 8.76 11.64 -8.05
C SER A 87 10.02 11.41 -7.19
N PRO A 88 11.23 11.77 -7.65
CA PRO A 88 12.45 11.67 -6.83
C PRO A 88 12.40 12.43 -5.51
N SER A 89 11.47 13.38 -5.36
CA SER A 89 11.33 14.22 -4.17
C SER A 89 9.96 14.17 -3.53
N THR A 90 9.02 13.39 -4.08
CA THR A 90 7.65 13.31 -3.56
C THR A 90 7.23 11.86 -3.40
N LEU A 91 6.61 11.57 -2.26
CA LEU A 91 6.15 10.22 -1.95
C LEU A 91 4.84 10.24 -1.15
N LEU A 92 4.13 9.13 -1.22
CA LEU A 92 2.93 8.84 -0.46
C LEU A 92 3.22 7.75 0.56
N SER A 93 2.57 7.79 1.72
CA SER A 93 2.63 6.74 2.74
C SER A 93 1.26 6.47 3.35
N CYS A 94 1.01 5.24 3.79
CA CYS A 94 -0.19 4.90 4.58
C CYS A 94 0.11 3.81 5.61
N GLY A 95 -0.75 3.64 6.62
CA GLY A 95 -0.50 2.63 7.65
C GLY A 95 -1.60 2.46 8.71
N TYR A 96 -1.17 2.04 9.90
CA TYR A 96 -2.01 1.76 11.07
C TYR A 96 -2.66 2.99 11.67
N ASP A 97 -2.12 4.17 11.43
CA ASP A 97 -2.69 5.42 11.93
C ASP A 97 -3.80 5.97 11.06
N THR A 98 -4.27 5.19 10.06
CA THR A 98 -5.48 5.48 9.27
C THR A 98 -5.40 6.73 8.40
N TYR A 99 -4.20 7.29 8.22
CA TYR A 99 -3.93 8.40 7.30
C TYR A 99 -3.17 7.96 6.05
N VAL A 100 -3.54 8.56 4.92
CA VAL A 100 -2.67 8.69 3.75
C VAL A 100 -1.94 10.01 3.87
N ARG A 101 -0.62 10.02 3.70
CA ARG A 101 0.19 11.24 3.75
C ARG A 101 0.94 11.46 2.47
N TYR A 102 0.98 12.72 2.05
CA TYR A 102 1.80 13.20 0.96
C TYR A 102 2.98 14.00 1.48
N TRP A 103 4.17 13.63 1.02
CA TRP A 103 5.43 14.24 1.41
C TRP A 103 6.07 14.90 0.20
N ASP A 104 6.47 16.17 0.33
CA ASP A 104 7.42 16.82 -0.57
C ASP A 104 8.69 17.08 0.22
N LEU A 105 9.73 16.29 -0.08
CA LEU A 105 11.01 16.30 0.61
C LEU A 105 11.75 17.64 0.44
N ARG A 106 11.40 18.44 -0.58
CA ARG A 106 11.97 19.78 -0.79
C ARG A 106 11.31 20.83 0.10
N ALA A 107 10.03 20.61 0.46
CA ALA A 107 9.28 21.53 1.30
C ALA A 107 9.56 21.29 2.78
N SER A 108 9.44 20.04 3.22
CA SER A 108 9.73 19.66 4.61
C SER A 108 9.87 18.16 4.75
N VAL A 109 10.85 17.74 5.52
CA VAL A 109 10.98 16.35 5.99
C VAL A 109 10.23 16.12 7.31
N ARG A 110 9.91 17.19 8.06
CA ARG A 110 9.31 17.07 9.40
C ARG A 110 7.79 17.02 9.39
N LYS A 111 7.17 17.53 8.33
CA LYS A 111 5.71 17.59 8.21
C LYS A 111 5.30 17.23 6.80
N CYS A 112 4.31 16.36 6.69
CA CYS A 112 3.62 16.08 5.44
C CYS A 112 2.97 17.37 4.89
N VAL A 113 2.84 17.43 3.57
CA VAL A 113 2.22 18.57 2.89
C VAL A 113 0.70 18.44 2.95
N MET A 114 0.18 17.22 2.82
CA MET A 114 -1.25 16.91 2.85
C MET A 114 -1.49 15.55 3.52
N GLU A 115 -2.66 15.42 4.14
CA GLU A 115 -3.13 14.20 4.78
C GLU A 115 -4.59 13.93 4.38
N TRP A 116 -4.94 12.67 4.18
CA TRP A 116 -6.30 12.19 3.98
C TRP A 116 -6.59 11.14 5.05
N GLU A 117 -7.64 11.38 5.83
CA GLU A 117 -8.07 10.51 6.92
C GLU A 117 -9.05 9.46 6.42
N GLU A 118 -8.90 8.23 6.87
CA GLU A 118 -9.86 7.16 6.62
C GLU A 118 -11.16 7.38 7.41
N PRO A 119 -12.32 7.58 6.74
CA PRO A 119 -13.60 7.87 7.42
C PRO A 119 -14.05 6.86 8.48
N HIS A 120 -13.61 5.61 8.41
CA HIS A 120 -13.99 4.53 9.30
C HIS A 120 -12.87 4.07 10.24
N ASP A 121 -11.82 4.88 10.40
CA ASP A 121 -10.69 4.58 11.29
C ASP A 121 -10.09 3.18 11.06
N SER A 122 -9.96 2.80 9.79
CA SER A 122 -9.40 1.54 9.35
C SER A 122 -7.97 1.69 8.83
N THR A 123 -7.10 0.79 9.28
CA THR A 123 -5.75 0.61 8.77
C THR A 123 -5.71 0.50 7.24
N LEU A 124 -4.74 1.19 6.65
CA LEU A 124 -4.48 1.16 5.20
C LEU A 124 -3.23 0.32 4.91
N TYR A 125 -3.42 -0.81 4.24
CA TYR A 125 -2.37 -1.80 3.95
C TYR A 125 -1.61 -1.52 2.68
N CYS A 126 -2.25 -0.88 1.70
CA CYS A 126 -1.61 -0.53 0.45
C CYS A 126 -2.17 0.75 -0.13
N LEU A 127 -1.33 1.42 -0.94
CA LEU A 127 -1.72 2.60 -1.69
C LEU A 127 -1.19 2.55 -3.12
N GLN A 128 -1.85 3.29 -4.00
CA GLN A 128 -1.40 3.55 -5.37
C GLN A 128 -1.94 4.90 -5.84
N THR A 129 -1.22 5.56 -6.75
CA THR A 129 -1.66 6.78 -7.43
C THR A 129 -1.64 6.59 -8.94
N ASP A 130 -2.48 7.34 -9.66
CA ASP A 130 -2.39 7.50 -11.12
C ASP A 130 -1.35 8.56 -11.53
N GLY A 131 -0.72 9.23 -10.56
CA GLY A 131 0.23 10.33 -10.75
C GLY A 131 -0.43 11.69 -11.02
N ASN A 132 -1.76 11.75 -11.10
CA ASN A 132 -2.51 12.98 -11.30
C ASN A 132 -3.26 13.35 -10.00
N HIS A 133 -4.54 13.01 -9.94
CA HIS A 133 -5.46 13.42 -8.89
C HIS A 133 -6.08 12.23 -8.17
N LEU A 134 -5.95 11.01 -8.69
CA LEU A 134 -6.63 9.84 -8.15
C LEU A 134 -5.67 9.01 -7.31
N LEU A 135 -6.06 8.76 -6.07
CA LEU A 135 -5.39 7.79 -5.19
C LEU A 135 -6.34 6.62 -4.92
N ALA A 136 -5.77 5.43 -4.79
CA ALA A 136 -6.48 4.23 -4.37
C ALA A 136 -5.78 3.62 -3.15
N THR A 137 -6.55 3.20 -2.15
CA THR A 137 -6.02 2.56 -0.94
C THR A 137 -6.79 1.30 -0.58
N GLY A 138 -6.06 0.30 -0.10
CA GLY A 138 -6.62 -0.95 0.40
C GLY A 138 -6.74 -0.93 1.91
N SER A 139 -7.94 -1.21 2.42
CA SER A 139 -8.26 -1.15 3.85
C SER A 139 -8.24 -2.54 4.49
N SER A 140 -7.99 -2.56 5.80
CA SER A 140 -8.06 -3.76 6.64
C SER A 140 -9.48 -4.26 6.84
N TYR A 141 -10.42 -3.32 6.89
CA TYR A 141 -11.81 -3.60 7.24
C TYR A 141 -12.61 -3.98 6.00
N TYR A 142 -13.26 -5.14 6.06
CA TYR A 142 -14.18 -5.68 5.03
C TYR A 142 -13.65 -5.79 3.60
N GLY A 143 -12.32 -5.78 3.40
CA GLY A 143 -11.74 -5.87 2.06
C GLY A 143 -12.18 -4.70 1.16
N VAL A 144 -12.24 -3.50 1.72
CA VAL A 144 -12.70 -2.30 1.00
C VAL A 144 -11.54 -1.62 0.29
N VAL A 145 -11.76 -1.25 -0.96
CA VAL A 145 -10.89 -0.32 -1.70
C VAL A 145 -11.49 1.07 -1.64
N ARG A 146 -10.70 2.07 -1.28
CA ARG A 146 -11.12 3.47 -1.25
C ARG A 146 -10.44 4.26 -2.35
N LEU A 147 -11.19 5.13 -3.01
CA LEU A 147 -10.71 6.09 -3.98
C LEU A 147 -10.78 7.51 -3.42
N TRP A 148 -9.74 8.29 -3.70
CA TRP A 148 -9.57 9.64 -3.19
C TRP A 148 -9.22 10.58 -4.34
N ASP A 149 -9.76 11.80 -4.30
CA ASP A 149 -9.30 12.91 -5.12
C ASP A 149 -8.35 13.77 -4.27
N ARG A 150 -7.11 13.94 -4.73
CA ARG A 150 -6.08 14.75 -4.05
C ARG A 150 -6.49 16.21 -3.87
N ARG A 151 -7.39 16.71 -4.71
CA ARG A 151 -7.92 18.07 -4.63
C ARG A 151 -8.95 18.22 -3.51
N GLN A 152 -9.45 17.11 -3.00
CA GLN A 152 -10.45 17.03 -1.94
C GLN A 152 -9.83 16.37 -0.71
N ARG A 153 -10.42 16.62 0.46
CA ARG A 153 -9.99 15.96 1.70
C ARG A 153 -10.80 14.71 2.02
N ALA A 154 -12.01 14.62 1.48
CA ALA A 154 -12.91 13.50 1.72
C ALA A 154 -12.63 12.34 0.75
N CYS A 155 -12.92 11.13 1.22
CA CYS A 155 -13.00 9.93 0.37
C CYS A 155 -14.08 10.12 -0.69
N LEU A 156 -13.78 9.79 -1.96
CA LEU A 156 -14.75 9.89 -3.05
C LEU A 156 -15.68 8.67 -3.06
N HIS A 157 -15.08 7.48 -3.10
CA HIS A 157 -15.80 6.23 -3.28
C HIS A 157 -15.17 5.12 -2.46
N ALA A 158 -16.00 4.20 -1.99
CA ALA A 158 -15.60 2.98 -1.31
C ALA A 158 -16.22 1.78 -2.03
N PHE A 159 -15.37 0.83 -2.41
CA PHE A 159 -15.76 -0.39 -3.11
C PHE A 159 -15.51 -1.59 -2.21
N PRO A 160 -16.57 -2.17 -1.61
CA PRO A 160 -16.44 -3.43 -0.88
C PRO A 160 -16.22 -4.57 -1.88
N LEU A 161 -15.11 -5.30 -1.74
CA LEU A 161 -14.79 -6.40 -2.65
C LEU A 161 -15.48 -7.71 -2.28
N THR A 162 -16.00 -7.79 -1.06
CA THR A 162 -16.70 -8.96 -0.56
C THR A 162 -17.96 -8.54 0.19
N SER A 163 -18.97 -9.39 0.16
CA SER A 163 -20.21 -9.21 0.94
C SER A 163 -20.15 -9.87 2.31
N THR A 164 -18.99 -10.42 2.71
CA THR A 164 -18.87 -11.19 3.95
C THR A 164 -18.21 -10.36 5.05
N PRO A 165 -18.69 -10.45 6.29
CA PRO A 165 -18.13 -9.69 7.42
C PRO A 165 -16.75 -10.21 7.86
N LEU A 166 -16.29 -11.35 7.34
CA LEU A 166 -14.97 -11.96 7.61
C LEU A 166 -14.00 -11.78 6.44
N SER A 167 -14.08 -10.66 5.73
CA SER A 167 -13.16 -10.36 4.64
C SER A 167 -11.74 -10.13 5.15
N SER A 168 -10.76 -10.63 4.40
CA SER A 168 -9.36 -10.27 4.63
C SER A 168 -9.08 -8.82 4.22
N PRO A 169 -8.01 -8.21 4.76
CA PRO A 169 -7.47 -6.94 4.26
C PRO A 169 -7.17 -6.96 2.76
N VAL A 170 -7.21 -5.78 2.14
CA VAL A 170 -6.66 -5.58 0.80
C VAL A 170 -5.16 -5.36 0.91
N TYR A 171 -4.39 -6.41 0.66
CA TYR A 171 -2.94 -6.42 0.83
C TYR A 171 -2.21 -5.65 -0.26
N CYS A 172 -2.67 -5.76 -1.49
CA CYS A 172 -2.07 -5.06 -2.62
C CYS A 172 -3.13 -4.64 -3.62
N LEU A 173 -2.91 -3.51 -4.27
CA LEU A 173 -3.75 -3.06 -5.37
C LEU A 173 -2.93 -2.43 -6.49
N ARG A 174 -3.51 -2.50 -7.69
CA ARG A 174 -3.07 -1.84 -8.91
C ARG A 174 -4.30 -1.34 -9.63
N PHE A 175 -4.24 -0.16 -10.22
CA PHE A 175 -5.38 0.35 -10.95
C PHE A 175 -4.94 1.16 -12.16
N THR A 176 -5.87 1.24 -13.10
CA THR A 176 -5.84 2.06 -14.30
C THR A 176 -7.14 2.86 -14.34
N THR A 177 -7.34 3.69 -15.36
CA THR A 177 -8.60 4.41 -15.56
C THR A 177 -9.80 3.51 -15.86
N LYS A 178 -9.57 2.22 -16.19
CA LYS A 178 -10.62 1.26 -16.55
C LYS A 178 -10.80 0.16 -15.52
N HIS A 179 -9.70 -0.43 -15.07
CA HIS A 179 -9.72 -1.57 -14.18
C HIS A 179 -8.93 -1.32 -12.91
N LEU A 180 -9.44 -1.86 -11.80
CA LEU A 180 -8.73 -1.95 -10.54
C LEU A 180 -8.60 -3.42 -10.16
N TYR A 181 -7.37 -3.83 -9.85
CA TYR A 181 -7.01 -5.15 -9.39
C TYR A 181 -6.65 -5.07 -7.91
N ALA A 182 -7.29 -5.90 -7.08
CA ALA A 182 -7.09 -5.91 -5.65
C ALA A 182 -6.88 -7.34 -5.14
N ALA A 183 -5.82 -7.55 -4.39
CA ALA A 183 -5.43 -8.84 -3.89
C ALA A 183 -5.69 -8.95 -2.38
N LEU A 184 -6.42 -10.01 -2.01
CA LEU A 184 -6.81 -10.40 -0.67
C LEU A 184 -6.07 -11.69 -0.27
N SER A 185 -6.33 -12.25 0.92
CA SER A 185 -5.64 -13.47 1.39
C SER A 185 -5.69 -14.64 0.41
N TYR A 186 -6.85 -14.84 -0.23
CA TYR A 186 -7.11 -16.01 -1.06
C TYR A 186 -7.64 -15.67 -2.45
N ASN A 187 -7.98 -14.40 -2.70
CA ASN A 187 -8.70 -13.98 -3.90
C ASN A 187 -8.02 -12.78 -4.55
N LEU A 188 -8.05 -12.74 -5.88
CA LEU A 188 -7.76 -11.55 -6.68
C LEU A 188 -9.08 -11.04 -7.26
N HIS A 189 -9.43 -9.80 -6.96
CA HIS A 189 -10.62 -9.14 -7.46
C HIS A 189 -10.26 -8.17 -8.57
N VAL A 190 -11.15 -8.06 -9.55
CA VAL A 190 -11.09 -7.06 -10.62
C VAL A 190 -12.36 -6.23 -10.56
N LEU A 191 -12.23 -4.92 -10.54
CA LEU A 191 -13.32 -3.97 -10.69
C LEU A 191 -13.18 -3.32 -12.05
N ASP A 192 -14.30 -3.15 -12.74
CA ASP A 192 -14.40 -2.42 -13.99
C ASP A 192 -15.17 -1.12 -13.73
N PHE A 193 -14.56 0.02 -14.06
CA PHE A 193 -15.18 1.34 -13.90
C PHE A 193 -16.03 1.76 -15.11
N HIS A 194 -15.96 1.03 -16.23
CA HIS A 194 -16.76 1.32 -17.43
C HIS A 194 -18.15 0.70 -17.40
N ASN A 195 -18.35 -0.36 -16.61
CA ASN A 195 -19.62 -1.07 -16.52
C ASN A 195 -20.02 -1.20 -15.04
N PRO A 196 -20.51 -0.10 -14.44
CA PRO A 196 -20.79 0.00 -13.01
C PRO A 196 -21.94 -0.88 -12.53
#